data_AF-A0A954KIU5-F1
#
_entry.id   AF-A0A954KIU5-F1
#
_cell.length_a   1.000
_cell.length_b   1.000
_cell.length_c   1.000
_cell.angle_alpha   90.00
_cell.angle_beta   90.00
_cell.angle_gamma   90.00
#
_symmetry.space_group_name_H-M   'P 1'
#
loop_
_entity.id
_entity.type
_entity.pdbx_description
1 polymer ?
#
loop_
_entity_poly.entity_id
_entity_poly.type
_entity_poly.pdbx_seq_one_letter_code
_entity_poly.pdbx_strand_id
1 'polypeptide(L)'
;MKAFRSPASRPQRRGFTLIELLVVITIIGILASLILPGVQQVRARARQAECLNNMRNVGLAMLNFASSHNGAFPQMVGTDNGEMYVDPSNTNVPAPWTVALLPNLDQKGLHDRLL
;
A
#
# COMPACT_ATOMS: atom_id res chain seq x y z
N MET A 1 21.79 -0.10 -74.76
CA MET A 1 22.56 0.08 -73.51
C MET A 1 21.79 -0.56 -72.35
N LYS A 2 22.23 -1.71 -71.82
CA LYS A 2 21.60 -2.36 -70.65
C LYS A 2 22.51 -2.12 -69.44
N ALA A 3 21.99 -1.41 -68.44
CA ALA A 3 22.71 -1.11 -67.21
C ALA A 3 22.83 -2.36 -66.32
N PHE A 4 24.08 -2.72 -65.98
CA PHE A 4 24.39 -3.77 -65.01
C PHE A 4 24.11 -3.25 -63.60
N ARG A 5 23.04 -3.71 -62.95
CA ARG A 5 22.77 -3.42 -61.53
C ARG A 5 23.49 -4.46 -60.68
N SER A 6 24.42 -4.01 -59.84
CA SER A 6 25.09 -4.86 -58.84
C SER A 6 24.08 -5.37 -57.81
N PRO A 7 24.10 -6.67 -57.47
CA PRO A 7 23.23 -7.20 -56.42
C PRO A 7 23.69 -6.66 -55.06
N ALA A 8 22.78 -6.05 -54.30
CA ALA A 8 23.05 -5.62 -52.94
C ALA A 8 23.26 -6.85 -52.03
N SER A 9 24.41 -6.95 -51.39
CA SER A 9 24.73 -8.00 -50.42
C SER A 9 23.79 -7.89 -49.21
N ARG A 10 22.93 -8.88 -49.00
CA ARG A 10 22.13 -8.96 -47.76
C ARG A 10 23.08 -9.16 -46.58
N PRO A 11 22.98 -8.37 -45.49
CA PRO A 11 23.80 -8.59 -44.32
C PRO A 11 23.49 -9.97 -43.74
N GLN A 12 24.52 -10.80 -43.57
CA GLN A 12 24.40 -12.09 -42.88
C GLN A 12 23.96 -11.84 -41.45
N ARG A 13 22.80 -12.38 -41.06
CA ARG A 13 22.34 -12.36 -39.68
C ARG A 13 23.25 -13.27 -38.87
N ARG A 14 23.98 -12.71 -37.89
CA ARG A 14 24.73 -13.48 -36.90
C ARG A 14 23.73 -14.14 -35.94
N GLY A 15 23.75 -15.47 -35.87
CA GLY A 15 23.00 -16.23 -34.87
C GLY A 15 23.71 -16.20 -33.52
N PHE A 16 22.95 -16.28 -32.44
CA PHE A 16 23.49 -16.36 -31.08
C PHE A 16 24.17 -17.72 -30.88
N THR A 17 25.37 -17.73 -30.31
CA THR A 17 26.04 -18.98 -29.96
C THR A 17 25.45 -19.54 -28.67
N LEU A 18 25.40 -20.87 -28.56
CA LEU A 18 24.87 -21.55 -27.36
C LEU A 18 25.64 -21.12 -26.10
N ILE A 19 26.94 -20.85 -26.24
CA ILE A 19 27.81 -20.38 -25.15
C ILE A 19 27.48 -18.96 -24.67
N GLU A 20 27.15 -18.04 -25.57
CA GLU A 20 26.71 -16.69 -25.18
C GLU A 20 25.43 -16.74 -24.35
N LEU A 21 24.49 -17.61 -24.72
CA LEU A 21 23.24 -17.77 -23.98
C LEU A 21 23.47 -18.46 -22.62
N LEU A 22 24.36 -19.46 -22.59
CA LEU A 22 24.73 -20.19 -21.38
C LEU A 22 25.38 -19.27 -20.34
N VAL A 23 26.30 -18.40 -20.74
CA VAL A 23 26.94 -17.44 -19.83
C VAL A 23 25.94 -16.43 -19.25
N VAL A 24 24.94 -16.01 -20.03
CA VAL A 24 23.95 -15.04 -19.54
C VAL A 24 23.07 -15.65 -18.46
N ILE A 25 22.56 -16.87 -18.67
CA ILE A 25 21.70 -17.52 -17.67
C ILE A 25 22.47 -17.84 -16.38
N THR A 26 23.77 -18.17 -16.47
CA THR A 26 24.59 -18.43 -15.28
C THR A 26 24.83 -17.16 -14.48
N ILE A 27 25.13 -16.04 -15.14
CA ILE A 27 25.29 -14.74 -14.46
C ILE A 27 23.98 -14.30 -13.81
N ILE A 28 22.84 -14.42 -14.50
CA ILE A 28 21.51 -14.09 -13.93
C ILE A 28 21.21 -14.99 -12.72
N GLY A 29 21.52 -16.28 -12.79
CA GLY A 29 21.33 -17.21 -11.68
C GLY A 29 22.13 -16.83 -10.43
N ILE A 30 23.41 -16.46 -10.60
CA ILE A 30 24.27 -15.99 -9.50
C ILE A 30 23.69 -14.72 -8.89
N LEU A 31 23.37 -13.71 -9.71
CA LEU A 31 22.79 -12.45 -9.22
C LEU A 31 21.46 -12.67 -8.49
N ALA A 32 20.56 -13.50 -9.03
CA ALA A 32 19.26 -13.79 -8.43
C ALA A 32 19.39 -14.54 -7.09
N SER A 33 20.32 -15.50 -6.98
CA SER A 33 20.57 -16.25 -5.75
C SER A 33 21.05 -15.38 -4.59
N LEU A 34 21.80 -14.31 -4.88
CA LEU A 34 22.25 -13.34 -3.87
C LEU A 34 21.12 -12.42 -3.42
N ILE A 35 20.14 -12.15 -4.29
CA ILE A 35 19.02 -11.24 -4.01
C ILE A 35 17.89 -11.93 -3.23
N LEU A 36 17.61 -13.20 -3.50
CA LEU A 36 16.47 -13.94 -2.93
C LEU A 36 16.37 -13.92 -1.39
N PRO A 37 17.44 -14.13 -0.59
CA PRO A 37 17.33 -14.07 0.87
C PRO A 37 16.98 -12.67 1.40
N GLY A 38 17.41 -11.62 0.71
CA GLY A 38 17.14 -10.22 1.11
C GLY A 38 15.69 -9.78 0.90
N VAL A 39 14.99 -10.36 -0.08
CA VAL A 39 13.63 -9.92 -0.47
C VAL A 39 12.60 -10.13 0.65
N GLN A 40 12.73 -11.18 1.45
CA GLN A 40 11.77 -11.47 2.52
C GLN A 40 11.88 -10.48 3.68
N GLN A 41 13.11 -10.11 4.06
CA GLN A 41 13.34 -9.09 5.07
C GLN A 41 12.80 -7.72 4.63
N VAL A 42 12.97 -7.38 3.35
CA VAL A 42 12.44 -6.13 2.78
C VAL A 42 10.91 -6.12 2.82
N ARG A 43 10.23 -7.22 2.48
CA ARG A 43 8.76 -7.30 2.56
C ARG A 43 8.24 -7.13 3.98
N ALA A 44 8.89 -7.76 4.96
CA ALA A 44 8.51 -7.61 6.36
C ALA A 44 8.68 -6.15 6.83
N ARG A 45 9.79 -5.50 6.47
CA ARG A 45 10.02 -4.08 6.75
C ARG A 45 9.05 -3.15 6.03
N ALA A 46 8.65 -3.45 4.80
CA ALA A 46 7.66 -2.68 4.06
C ALA A 46 6.30 -2.72 4.76
N ARG A 47 5.84 -3.90 5.19
CA ARG A 47 4.60 -4.05 5.97
C ARG A 47 4.67 -3.32 7.31
N GLN A 48 5.83 -3.37 7.97
CA GLN A 48 6.06 -2.64 9.21
C GLN A 48 6.00 -1.13 8.99
N ALA A 49 6.66 -0.62 7.94
CA ALA A 49 6.65 0.80 7.59
C ALA A 49 5.23 1.29 7.26
N GLU A 50 4.46 0.50 6.52
CA GLU A 50 3.06 0.78 6.23
C GLU A 50 2.22 0.83 7.52
N CYS A 51 2.37 -0.15 8.41
CA CYS A 51 1.69 -0.16 9.71
C CYS A 51 2.04 1.06 10.56
N LEU A 52 3.32 1.44 10.63
CA LEU A 52 3.77 2.64 11.35
C LEU A 52 3.15 3.92 10.77
N ASN A 53 3.07 4.03 9.44
CA ASN A 53 2.42 5.16 8.78
C ASN A 53 0.92 5.21 9.08
N ASN A 54 0.24 4.06 9.06
CA ASN A 54 -1.18 3.97 9.40
C ASN A 54 -1.42 4.40 10.86
N MET A 55 -0.61 3.92 11.81
CA MET A 55 -0.71 4.34 13.22
C MET A 55 -0.44 5.83 13.40
N ARG A 56 0.54 6.39 12.67
CA ARG A 56 0.80 7.83 12.67
C ARG A 56 -0.41 8.62 12.18
N ASN A 57 -1.05 8.18 11.10
CA ASN A 57 -2.23 8.84 10.55
C ASN A 57 -3.40 8.80 11.54
N VAL A 58 -3.61 7.69 12.24
CA VAL A 58 -4.62 7.59 13.32
C VAL A 58 -4.30 8.53 14.48
N GLY A 59 -3.04 8.60 14.90
CA GLY A 59 -2.59 9.54 15.94
C GLY A 59 -2.85 11.00 15.57
N LEU A 60 -2.52 11.39 14.35
CA LEU A 60 -2.81 12.74 13.83
C LEU A 60 -4.32 13.01 13.77
N ALA A 61 -5.12 12.05 13.32
CA ALA A 61 -6.57 12.17 13.29
C ALA A 61 -7.16 12.37 14.70
N MET A 62 -6.66 11.67 15.71
CA MET A 62 -7.08 11.86 17.11
C MET A 62 -6.71 13.24 17.65
N LEU A 63 -5.51 13.75 17.34
CA LEU A 63 -5.10 15.09 17.75
C LEU A 63 -5.93 16.18 17.06
N ASN A 64 -6.22 16.02 15.77
CA ASN A 64 -7.09 16.93 15.02
C ASN A 64 -8.52 16.93 15.57
N PHE A 65 -9.03 15.74 15.92
CA PHE A 65 -10.32 15.61 16.59
C PHE A 65 -10.35 16.35 17.92
N ALA A 66 -9.36 16.11 18.80
CA ALA A 66 -9.26 16.75 20.10
C ALA A 66 -9.15 18.28 19.99
N SER A 67 -8.39 18.79 19.01
CA SER A 67 -8.31 20.23 18.74
C SER A 67 -9.67 20.85 18.39
N SER A 68 -10.59 20.08 17.81
CA SER A 68 -11.92 20.55 17.39
C SER A 68 -12.99 20.34 18.47
N HIS A 69 -12.74 19.49 19.47
CA HIS A 69 -13.68 19.09 20.52
C HIS A 69 -13.21 19.50 21.93
N ASN A 70 -12.62 20.69 22.07
CA ASN A 70 -12.16 21.23 23.36
C ASN A 70 -11.21 20.29 24.15
N GLY A 71 -10.34 19.56 23.44
CA GLY A 71 -9.40 18.61 24.03
C GLY A 71 -10.01 17.24 24.37
N ALA A 72 -11.30 17.01 24.08
CA ALA A 72 -11.92 15.71 24.27
C ALA A 72 -11.54 14.73 23.16
N PHE A 73 -11.23 13.49 23.55
CA PHE A 73 -11.01 12.38 22.64
C PHE A 73 -12.34 11.68 22.29
N PRO A 74 -12.42 11.00 21.14
CA PRO A 74 -13.64 10.31 20.74
C PRO A 74 -14.00 9.19 21.72
N GLN A 75 -15.29 9.06 22.03
CA GLN A 75 -15.78 8.08 22.99
C GLN A 75 -15.74 6.66 22.41
N MET A 76 -15.20 5.70 23.17
CA MET A 76 -15.05 4.31 22.70
C MET A 76 -16.38 3.63 22.41
N VAL A 77 -17.41 3.94 23.21
CA VAL A 77 -18.78 3.45 23.12
C VAL A 77 -19.70 4.58 23.59
N GLY A 78 -20.91 4.68 23.03
CA GLY A 78 -21.94 5.56 23.58
C GLY A 78 -22.27 5.18 25.01
N THR A 79 -21.96 6.05 25.96
CA THR A 79 -22.30 5.85 27.37
C THR A 79 -23.60 6.58 27.67
N ASP A 80 -24.58 5.88 28.25
CA ASP A 80 -25.71 6.52 28.92
C ASP A 80 -25.40 6.54 30.42
N ASN A 81 -25.41 7.71 31.04
CA ASN A 81 -25.17 7.90 32.49
C ASN A 81 -23.83 7.37 33.04
N GLY A 82 -22.80 7.22 32.18
CA GLY A 82 -21.47 6.76 32.58
C GLY A 82 -21.31 5.24 32.66
N GLU A 83 -22.36 4.47 32.36
CA GLU A 83 -22.27 3.03 32.17
C GLU A 83 -22.16 2.67 30.69
N MET A 84 -21.37 1.62 30.39
CA MET A 84 -21.32 1.03 29.07
C MET A 84 -22.63 0.26 28.84
N TYR A 85 -23.65 0.96 28.36
CA TYR A 85 -24.95 0.38 28.04
C TYR A 85 -25.15 0.37 26.52
N VAL A 86 -24.96 -0.80 25.92
CA VAL A 86 -25.43 -1.06 24.54
C VAL A 86 -26.85 -1.58 24.69
N ASP A 87 -27.82 -0.67 24.70
CA ASP A 87 -29.22 -1.06 24.63
C ASP A 87 -29.49 -1.69 23.25
N PRO A 88 -29.85 -2.98 23.16
CA PRO A 88 -30.19 -3.59 21.88
C PRO A 88 -31.47 -3.00 21.24
N SER A 89 -32.24 -2.21 21.99
CA SER A 89 -33.47 -1.55 21.53
C SER A 89 -33.32 -0.05 21.28
N ASN A 90 -32.23 0.59 21.75
CA ASN A 90 -31.94 1.99 21.45
C ASN A 90 -31.02 2.09 20.23
N THR A 91 -31.57 2.58 19.11
CA THR A 91 -30.80 2.82 17.89
C THR A 91 -30.05 4.15 17.90
N ASN A 92 -30.28 5.03 18.89
CA ASN A 92 -29.55 6.29 19.08
C ASN A 92 -28.25 6.05 19.87
N VAL A 93 -27.42 5.10 19.42
CA VAL A 93 -26.09 4.92 20.00
C VAL A 93 -25.14 5.91 19.32
N PRO A 94 -24.41 6.76 20.08
CA PRO A 94 -23.33 7.57 19.54
C PRO A 94 -22.39 6.75 18.67
N ALA A 95 -22.03 7.31 17.50
CA ALA A 95 -21.14 6.64 16.57
C ALA A 95 -19.84 6.22 17.29
N PRO A 96 -19.35 4.99 17.09
CA PRO A 96 -18.14 4.53 17.76
C PRO A 96 -16.95 5.43 17.38
N TRP A 97 -15.95 5.48 18.26
CA TRP A 97 -14.77 6.33 18.08
C TRP A 97 -14.11 6.20 16.70
N THR A 98 -14.17 5.01 16.10
CA THR A 98 -13.67 4.75 14.75
C THR A 98 -14.40 5.63 13.74
N VAL A 99 -15.75 5.58 13.71
CA VAL A 99 -16.62 6.37 12.81
C VAL A 99 -16.42 7.87 13.03
N ALA A 100 -16.33 8.31 14.29
CA ALA A 100 -16.08 9.71 14.63
C ALA A 100 -14.74 10.27 14.10
N LEU A 101 -13.74 9.41 13.87
CA LEU A 101 -12.43 9.80 13.34
C LEU A 101 -12.33 9.77 11.82
N LEU A 102 -13.26 9.13 11.09
CA LEU A 102 -13.22 9.04 9.62
C LEU A 102 -13.04 10.38 8.92
N PRO A 103 -13.71 11.48 9.33
CA PRO A 103 -13.52 12.79 8.69
C PRO A 103 -12.08 13.31 8.81
N ASN A 104 -11.39 12.96 9.91
CA ASN A 104 -10.00 13.33 10.18
C ASN A 104 -8.98 12.34 9.56
N LEU A 105 -9.46 11.19 9.05
CA LEU A 105 -8.68 10.20 8.30
C LEU A 105 -8.83 10.36 6.78
N ASP A 106 -9.35 11.51 6.31
CA ASP A 106 -9.71 11.79 4.92
C ASP A 106 -10.74 10.80 4.31
N GLN A 107 -11.49 10.08 5.15
CA GLN A 107 -12.52 9.10 4.76
C GLN A 107 -13.95 9.67 4.85
N LYS A 108 -14.15 10.91 4.39
CA LYS A 108 -15.46 11.61 4.47
C LYS A 108 -16.59 10.87 3.74
N GLY A 109 -16.35 10.35 2.55
CA GLY A 109 -17.38 9.61 1.80
C GLY A 109 -17.82 8.29 2.45
N LEU A 110 -17.02 7.72 3.34
CA LEU A 110 -17.38 6.54 4.12
C LEU A 110 -18.17 6.95 5.38
N HIS A 111 -17.80 8.08 5.99
CA HIS A 111 -18.53 8.68 7.11
C HIS A 111 -19.99 9.00 6.72
N ASP A 112 -20.20 9.67 5.59
CA ASP A 112 -21.53 10.08 5.09
C ASP A 112 -22.43 8.91 4.66
N ARG A 113 -21.90 7.68 4.59
CA ARG A 113 -22.68 6.47 4.31
C ARG A 113 -23.07 5.70 5.56
N LEU A 114 -22.37 5.93 6.67
CA LEU A 114 -22.61 5.24 7.93
C LEU A 114 -23.52 6.02 8.88
N LEU A 115 -23.70 7.33 8.64
CA LEU A 115 -24.59 8.25 9.34
C LEU A 115 -25.57 8.86 8.35
#